data_AF-A0A2T4A292-F1
#
_entry.id   AF-A0A2T4A292-F1
#
_cell.length_a   1.000
_cell.length_b   1.000
_cell.length_c   1.000
_cell.angle_alpha   90.00
_cell.angle_beta   90.00
_cell.angle_gamma   90.00
#
_symmetry.space_group_name_H-M   'P 1'
#
loop_
_entity.id
_entity.type
_entity.pdbx_description
1 polymer ?
#
loop_
_entity_poly.entity_id
_entity_poly.type
_entity_poly.pdbx_seq_one_letter_code
_entity_poly.pdbx_strand_id
1 'polypeptide(L)'
;MFFTACLLGLLTLPVVRADGWDDFSNNLAADLAPFLSLFGEQITKQYLSESIATIDYFIFAMAPMGILTAIVSAIRVCGSPSLRAFIGRAQEGGGVAEAELCSSTSRDVCELYNNGGIARVFGRPKILEVVYDPEHNFADEKAGIYTFQEFIEKNPNKWTRIQPPEYPGNNEIMSDSFAENFSPNLSLNVGIKRKPPAVFWATALLGLVLQIGVLVFAVLVTYYFRWEKDDIHPESYACPLTIIGTVLLCEQVFRRNPDSGDKNAPRETLYWVQPGGQVLGDQVFDAFCCSDHGEPLQEYITSWKNQVKISQIMVWTAIGISITGFVMQFVGLRAIHSAVSVAQLGATVLMSAARAALRMQRLKPEDNFLSQRPDEVVGHELDWLALRLTSLSTSSLEILWYAWQNTWNHSHAATHL
;
A
#
# COMPACT_ATOMS: atom_id res chain seq x y z
N MET A 1 -23.95 -13.11 8.90
CA MET A 1 -24.31 -14.52 8.62
C MET A 1 -23.12 -15.36 8.12
N PHE A 2 -22.26 -14.87 7.22
CA PHE A 2 -21.05 -15.59 6.80
C PHE A 2 -20.02 -15.80 7.93
N PHE A 3 -19.79 -14.77 8.77
CA PHE A 3 -18.87 -14.84 9.91
C PHE A 3 -19.31 -15.84 11.00
N THR A 4 -20.62 -15.87 11.30
CA THR A 4 -21.19 -16.84 12.23
C THR A 4 -21.18 -18.26 11.66
N ALA A 5 -21.28 -18.42 10.34
CA ALA A 5 -21.16 -19.72 9.68
C ALA A 5 -19.71 -20.24 9.65
N CYS A 6 -18.70 -19.38 9.47
CA CYS A 6 -17.29 -19.77 9.61
C CYS A 6 -16.93 -20.13 11.05
N LEU A 7 -17.46 -19.39 12.04
CA LEU A 7 -17.24 -19.69 13.46
C LEU A 7 -17.94 -20.99 13.88
N LEU A 8 -19.16 -21.26 13.38
CA LEU A 8 -19.84 -22.54 13.59
C LEU A 8 -19.15 -23.70 12.85
N GLY A 9 -18.63 -23.46 11.63
CA GLY A 9 -17.89 -24.47 10.87
C GLY A 9 -16.62 -24.96 11.57
N LEU A 10 -15.94 -24.07 12.32
CA LEU A 10 -14.81 -24.40 13.18
C LEU A 10 -15.23 -25.20 14.44
N LEU A 11 -16.46 -25.02 14.92
CA LEU A 11 -17.02 -25.75 16.08
C LEU A 11 -17.63 -27.10 15.71
N THR A 12 -17.90 -27.37 14.42
CA THR A 12 -18.50 -28.62 13.94
C THR A 12 -17.50 -29.57 13.26
N LEU A 13 -16.20 -29.37 13.44
CA LEU A 13 -15.23 -30.37 13.01
C LEU A 13 -15.40 -31.63 13.89
N PRO A 14 -15.69 -32.80 13.31
CA PRO A 14 -15.79 -34.03 14.08
C PRO A 14 -14.49 -34.25 14.83
N VAL A 15 -14.59 -34.63 16.11
CA VAL A 15 -13.46 -35.08 16.94
C VAL A 15 -12.96 -36.39 16.32
N VAL A 16 -12.17 -36.27 15.26
CA VAL A 16 -11.47 -37.38 14.64
C VAL A 16 -10.27 -37.70 15.51
N ARG A 17 -10.21 -38.95 15.94
CA ARG A 17 -9.18 -39.56 16.77
C ARG A 17 -7.78 -39.32 16.18
N ALA A 18 -6.80 -39.13 17.06
CA ALA A 18 -5.48 -38.53 16.85
C ALA A 18 -4.53 -39.21 15.83
N ASP A 19 -4.83 -40.39 15.28
CA ASP A 19 -3.84 -41.25 14.60
C ASP A 19 -3.49 -40.85 13.13
N GLY A 20 -3.44 -39.56 12.80
CA GLY A 20 -3.06 -39.16 11.42
C GLY A 20 -2.85 -37.67 11.17
N TRP A 21 -2.97 -36.82 12.19
CA TRP A 21 -2.76 -35.38 12.03
C TRP A 21 -1.30 -35.01 11.76
N ASP A 22 -0.36 -35.74 12.36
CA ASP A 22 1.07 -35.50 12.16
C ASP A 22 1.49 -35.83 10.72
N ASP A 23 1.06 -36.98 10.19
CA ASP A 23 1.27 -37.36 8.78
C ASP A 23 0.62 -36.38 7.81
N PHE A 24 -0.64 -35.99 8.06
CA PHE A 24 -1.32 -34.99 7.25
C PHE A 24 -0.59 -33.64 7.25
N SER A 25 -0.18 -33.15 8.43
CA SER A 25 0.54 -31.88 8.57
C SER A 25 1.90 -31.92 7.88
N ASN A 26 2.63 -33.04 7.96
CA ASN A 26 3.92 -33.20 7.31
C ASN A 26 3.79 -33.19 5.78
N ASN A 27 2.82 -33.94 5.25
CA ASN A 27 2.54 -33.95 3.81
C ASN A 27 2.06 -32.58 3.31
N LEU A 28 1.15 -31.93 4.03
CA LEU A 28 0.65 -30.60 3.70
C LEU A 28 1.79 -29.55 3.68
N ALA A 29 2.69 -29.60 4.66
CA ALA A 29 3.83 -28.70 4.72
C ALA A 29 4.79 -28.91 3.54
N ALA A 30 5.07 -30.16 3.17
CA ALA A 30 5.91 -30.50 2.03
C ALA A 30 5.29 -30.03 0.70
N ASP A 31 3.99 -30.25 0.52
CA ASP A 31 3.28 -29.91 -0.72
C ASP A 31 3.10 -28.40 -0.92
N LEU A 32 2.91 -27.65 0.16
CA LEU A 32 2.72 -26.20 0.11
C LEU A 32 4.01 -25.38 0.16
N ALA A 33 5.14 -25.96 0.59
CA ALA A 33 6.41 -25.25 0.72
C ALA A 33 6.83 -24.52 -0.59
N PRO A 34 6.75 -25.12 -1.79
CA PRO A 34 7.09 -24.42 -3.04
C PRO A 34 6.18 -23.22 -3.31
N PHE A 35 4.88 -23.33 -3.08
CA PHE A 35 3.92 -22.25 -3.28
C PHE A 35 4.12 -21.11 -2.27
N LEU A 36 4.32 -21.45 -0.99
CA LEU A 36 4.60 -20.47 0.06
C LEU A 36 5.91 -19.72 -0.21
N SER A 37 6.94 -20.41 -0.73
CA SER A 37 8.21 -19.79 -1.12
C SER A 37 8.06 -18.87 -2.33
N LEU A 38 7.32 -19.31 -3.37
CA LEU A 38 7.20 -18.56 -4.63
C LEU A 38 6.37 -17.28 -4.45
N PHE A 39 5.24 -17.38 -3.73
CA PHE A 39 4.31 -16.28 -3.57
C PHE A 39 4.60 -15.44 -2.33
N GLY A 40 5.19 -16.03 -1.27
CA GLY A 40 5.40 -15.34 -0.01
C GLY A 40 6.36 -14.17 -0.10
N GLU A 41 7.48 -14.31 -0.81
CA GLU A 41 8.47 -13.25 -0.91
C GLU A 41 7.93 -12.05 -1.70
N GLN A 42 7.41 -12.30 -2.91
CA GLN A 42 6.96 -11.23 -3.81
C GLN A 42 5.73 -10.49 -3.29
N ILE A 43 4.73 -11.22 -2.76
CA ILE A 43 3.54 -10.60 -2.17
C ILE A 43 3.91 -9.75 -0.95
N THR A 44 4.85 -10.21 -0.13
CA THR A 44 5.32 -9.45 1.04
C THR A 44 6.03 -8.17 0.62
N LYS A 45 6.96 -8.24 -0.34
CA LYS A 45 7.67 -7.07 -0.86
C LYS A 45 6.70 -6.05 -1.46
N GLN A 46 5.78 -6.51 -2.31
CA GLN A 46 4.75 -5.65 -2.89
C GLN A 46 3.91 -4.98 -1.79
N TYR A 47 3.42 -5.77 -0.82
CA TYR A 47 2.61 -5.23 0.27
C TYR A 47 3.37 -4.18 1.08
N LEU A 48 4.64 -4.42 1.40
CA LEU A 48 5.50 -3.46 2.12
C LEU A 48 5.77 -2.19 1.30
N SER A 49 6.03 -2.33 0.00
CA SER A 49 6.27 -1.19 -0.90
C SER A 49 5.06 -0.27 -1.08
N GLU A 50 3.86 -0.76 -0.73
CA GLU A 50 2.58 -0.03 -0.83
C GLU A 50 1.97 0.29 0.55
N SER A 51 2.67 -0.03 1.65
CA SER A 51 2.21 0.21 3.02
C SER A 51 2.61 1.61 3.48
N ILE A 52 1.62 2.43 3.87
CA ILE A 52 1.84 3.82 4.28
C ILE A 52 1.24 4.06 5.67
N ALA A 53 0.06 3.50 5.92
CA ALA A 53 -0.66 3.72 7.15
C ALA A 53 -0.26 2.70 8.22
N THR A 54 -0.42 3.09 9.48
CA THR A 54 -0.18 2.22 10.65
C THR A 54 -1.04 0.96 10.61
N ILE A 55 -2.26 1.06 10.09
CA ILE A 55 -3.16 -0.07 9.89
C ILE A 55 -2.59 -1.10 8.90
N ASP A 56 -1.81 -0.69 7.90
CA ASP A 56 -1.20 -1.61 6.93
C ASP A 56 -0.17 -2.51 7.60
N TYR A 57 0.67 -1.91 8.46
CA TYR A 57 1.64 -2.65 9.27
C TYR A 57 0.93 -3.55 10.28
N PHE A 58 -0.23 -3.14 10.82
CA PHE A 58 -0.97 -3.97 11.78
C PHE A 58 -1.53 -5.21 11.09
N ILE A 59 -2.15 -5.02 9.93
CA ILE A 59 -2.62 -6.09 9.04
C ILE A 59 -1.44 -7.00 8.64
N PHE A 60 -0.25 -6.45 8.40
CA PHE A 60 0.94 -7.23 8.10
C PHE A 60 1.39 -8.14 9.25
N ALA A 61 1.29 -7.66 10.50
CA ALA A 61 1.71 -8.39 11.69
C ALA A 61 0.75 -9.52 12.08
N MET A 62 -0.54 -9.44 11.71
CA MET A 62 -1.52 -10.50 12.00
C MET A 62 -1.33 -11.70 11.05
N ALA A 63 -1.33 -12.93 11.61
CA ALA A 63 -1.09 -14.19 10.89
C ALA A 63 0.07 -14.09 9.87
N PRO A 64 1.27 -13.72 10.36
CA PRO A 64 2.30 -13.17 9.51
C PRO A 64 2.82 -14.19 8.50
N MET A 65 2.96 -13.75 7.25
CA MET A 65 3.70 -14.45 6.19
C MET A 65 4.82 -13.52 5.74
N GLY A 66 6.00 -14.09 5.49
CA GLY A 66 7.14 -13.32 4.97
C GLY A 66 7.90 -12.49 6.01
N ILE A 67 7.88 -12.84 7.30
CA ILE A 67 8.68 -12.16 8.34
C ILE A 67 10.16 -12.13 7.96
N LEU A 68 10.72 -13.25 7.49
CA LEU A 68 12.11 -13.30 7.04
C LEU A 68 12.34 -12.35 5.87
N THR A 69 11.41 -12.29 4.90
CA THR A 69 11.46 -11.32 3.80
C THR A 69 11.41 -9.88 4.32
N ALA A 70 10.57 -9.57 5.30
CA ALA A 70 10.49 -8.25 5.91
C ALA A 70 11.79 -7.88 6.66
N ILE A 71 12.39 -8.81 7.40
CA ILE A 71 13.68 -8.62 8.07
C ILE A 71 14.79 -8.35 7.05
N VAL A 72 14.90 -9.18 6.01
CA VAL A 72 15.87 -9.00 4.93
C VAL A 72 15.63 -7.65 4.22
N SER A 73 14.39 -7.29 3.97
CA SER A 73 14.00 -6.01 3.35
C SER A 73 14.41 -4.82 4.23
N ALA A 74 14.14 -4.88 5.53
CA ALA A 74 14.54 -3.86 6.49
C ALA A 74 16.07 -3.73 6.57
N ILE A 75 16.82 -4.84 6.52
CA ILE A 75 18.28 -4.83 6.44
C ILE A 75 18.77 -4.18 5.14
N ARG A 76 18.14 -4.46 4.00
CA ARG A 76 18.52 -3.89 2.71
C ARG A 76 18.33 -2.37 2.67
N VAL A 77 17.26 -1.86 3.28
CA VAL A 77 16.92 -0.42 3.29
C VAL A 77 17.64 0.34 4.40
N CYS A 78 17.62 -0.18 5.64
CA CYS A 78 18.06 0.54 6.85
C CYS A 78 19.32 -0.07 7.51
N GLY A 79 19.79 -1.22 7.04
CA GLY A 79 20.89 -1.95 7.68
C GLY A 79 22.26 -1.31 7.46
N SER A 80 23.13 -1.46 8.45
CA SER A 80 24.55 -1.11 8.32
C SER A 80 25.24 -1.98 7.27
N PRO A 81 26.41 -1.57 6.72
CA PRO A 81 27.16 -2.38 5.76
C PRO A 81 27.41 -3.83 6.23
N SER A 82 27.64 -4.04 7.52
CA SER A 82 27.82 -5.38 8.10
C SER A 82 26.55 -6.24 8.04
N LEU A 83 25.38 -5.68 8.37
CA LEU A 83 24.11 -6.39 8.27
C LEU A 83 23.78 -6.77 6.82
N ARG A 84 24.07 -5.85 5.89
CA ARG A 84 23.89 -6.08 4.45
C ARG A 84 24.84 -7.14 3.93
N ALA A 85 26.08 -7.17 4.42
CA ALA A 85 27.02 -8.24 4.09
C ALA A 85 26.58 -9.61 4.62
N PHE A 86 25.99 -9.66 5.82
CA PHE A 86 25.50 -10.90 6.42
C PHE A 86 24.41 -11.59 5.58
N ILE A 87 23.52 -10.81 4.96
CA ILE A 87 22.49 -11.35 4.05
C ILE A 87 22.98 -11.51 2.59
N GLY A 88 24.29 -11.38 2.35
CA GLY A 88 24.88 -11.50 1.01
C GLY A 88 24.63 -10.32 0.06
N ARG A 89 24.25 -9.15 0.59
CA ARG A 89 23.89 -7.93 -0.18
C ARG A 89 24.85 -6.76 0.08
N ALA A 90 26.12 -7.05 0.37
CA ALA A 90 27.13 -6.03 0.70
C ALA A 90 27.31 -4.95 -0.38
N GLN A 91 27.23 -5.34 -1.66
CA GLN A 91 27.48 -4.47 -2.82
C GLN A 91 26.20 -3.95 -3.48
N GLU A 92 25.04 -4.15 -2.85
CA GLU A 92 23.78 -3.67 -3.41
C GLU A 92 23.70 -2.13 -3.36
N GLY A 93 23.23 -1.50 -4.44
CA GLY A 93 23.00 -0.05 -4.44
C GLY A 93 21.78 0.33 -3.59
N GLY A 94 21.83 1.46 -2.89
CA GLY A 94 20.69 1.93 -2.08
C GLY A 94 19.41 2.13 -2.90
N GLY A 95 19.54 2.60 -4.14
CA GLY A 95 18.41 2.72 -5.07
C GLY A 95 17.78 1.37 -5.44
N VAL A 96 18.55 0.27 -5.44
CA VAL A 96 18.01 -1.07 -5.78
C VAL A 96 17.04 -1.56 -4.72
N ALA A 97 17.43 -1.42 -3.45
CA ALA A 97 16.53 -1.73 -2.34
C ALA A 97 15.30 -0.81 -2.35
N GLU A 98 15.49 0.48 -2.63
CA GLU A 98 14.41 1.48 -2.67
C GLU A 98 13.41 1.25 -3.81
N ALA A 99 13.86 0.87 -5.00
CA ALA A 99 12.99 0.59 -6.14
C ALA A 99 12.06 -0.59 -5.86
N GLU A 100 12.52 -1.59 -5.11
CA GLU A 100 11.77 -2.82 -4.83
C GLU A 100 10.92 -2.75 -3.54
N LEU A 101 11.37 -2.02 -2.51
CA LEU A 101 10.82 -2.14 -1.15
C LEU A 101 10.17 -0.87 -0.60
N CYS A 102 10.48 0.29 -1.15
CA CYS A 102 9.99 1.57 -0.63
C CYS A 102 8.88 2.13 -1.51
N SER A 103 7.93 2.84 -0.91
CA SER A 103 6.94 3.64 -1.64
C SER A 103 7.51 5.01 -2.07
N SER A 104 8.64 5.42 -1.49
CA SER A 104 9.25 6.73 -1.68
C SER A 104 9.97 6.88 -3.02
N THR A 105 9.98 8.06 -3.61
CA THR A 105 10.85 8.41 -4.74
C THR A 105 12.10 9.15 -4.25
N SER A 106 13.17 9.14 -5.06
CA SER A 106 14.40 9.87 -4.77
C SER A 106 15.10 10.32 -6.05
N ARG A 107 16.35 10.80 -5.91
CA ARG A 107 17.20 11.14 -7.06
C ARG A 107 17.49 9.93 -7.95
N ASP A 108 17.56 8.75 -7.36
CA ASP A 108 17.99 7.53 -8.04
C ASP A 108 16.81 6.71 -8.54
N VAL A 109 15.64 6.83 -7.90
CA VAL A 109 14.45 5.99 -8.16
C VAL A 109 13.23 6.87 -8.41
N CYS A 110 12.53 6.59 -9.49
CA CYS A 110 11.30 7.27 -9.88
C CYS A 110 10.23 6.29 -10.37
N GLU A 111 9.03 6.81 -10.61
CA GLU A 111 7.89 6.04 -11.09
C GLU A 111 7.47 6.55 -12.48
N LEU A 112 7.27 5.63 -13.42
CA LEU A 112 6.79 5.92 -14.77
C LEU A 112 5.72 4.91 -15.17
N TYR A 113 4.75 5.34 -15.95
CA TYR A 113 3.77 4.42 -16.56
C TYR A 113 4.44 3.63 -17.69
N ASN A 114 4.20 2.31 -17.70
CA ASN A 114 4.68 1.38 -18.70
C ASN A 114 3.64 0.26 -18.90
N ASN A 115 3.15 0.06 -20.14
CA ASN A 115 2.33 -1.10 -20.53
C ASN A 115 1.19 -1.47 -19.56
N GLY A 116 0.34 -0.51 -19.19
CA GLY A 116 -0.85 -0.76 -18.36
C GLY A 116 -0.58 -0.78 -16.85
N GLY A 117 0.64 -0.49 -16.42
CA GLY A 117 1.00 -0.39 -15.01
C GLY A 117 2.00 0.74 -14.75
N ILE A 118 2.32 0.94 -13.47
CA ILE A 118 3.34 1.90 -13.05
C ILE A 118 4.57 1.11 -12.63
N ALA A 119 5.69 1.41 -13.26
CA ALA A 119 6.98 0.78 -13.02
C ALA A 119 7.88 1.73 -12.22
N ARG A 120 8.56 1.17 -11.21
CA ARG A 120 9.61 1.87 -10.46
C ARG A 120 10.95 1.63 -11.14
N VAL A 121 11.59 2.70 -11.60
CA VAL A 121 12.82 2.62 -12.42
C VAL A 121 13.87 3.63 -11.99
N PHE A 122 15.12 3.34 -12.37
CA PHE A 122 16.25 4.19 -12.05
C PHE A 122 16.33 5.41 -12.95
N GLY A 123 16.48 6.58 -12.34
CA GLY A 123 16.66 7.85 -13.05
C GLY A 123 15.68 8.92 -12.61
N ARG A 124 15.53 9.94 -13.46
CA ARG A 124 14.60 11.05 -13.24
C ARG A 124 13.53 11.05 -14.33
N PRO A 125 12.24 11.09 -13.95
CA PRO A 125 11.16 11.07 -14.91
C PRO A 125 10.90 12.49 -15.42
N LYS A 126 10.22 12.60 -16.56
CA LYS A 126 9.66 13.87 -17.04
C LYS A 126 8.16 13.74 -16.94
N ILE A 127 7.61 14.08 -15.78
CA ILE A 127 6.15 14.05 -15.56
C ILE A 127 5.71 15.47 -15.28
N LEU A 128 4.62 15.86 -15.94
CA LEU A 128 3.96 17.14 -15.72
C LEU A 128 2.66 16.91 -14.95
N GLU A 129 2.52 17.61 -13.83
CA GLU A 129 1.30 17.62 -13.02
C GLU A 129 0.56 18.94 -13.26
N VAL A 130 -0.60 18.87 -13.88
CA VAL A 130 -1.41 20.01 -14.31
C VAL A 130 -2.74 20.01 -13.57
N VAL A 131 -3.07 21.12 -12.92
CA VAL A 131 -4.39 21.35 -12.33
C VAL A 131 -5.18 22.24 -13.26
N TYR A 132 -6.42 21.84 -13.54
CA TYR A 132 -7.41 22.71 -14.15
C TYR A 132 -8.37 23.21 -13.07
N ASP A 133 -8.37 24.52 -12.84
CA ASP A 133 -9.30 25.20 -11.93
C ASP A 133 -10.49 25.76 -12.72
N PRO A 134 -11.68 25.15 -12.61
CA PRO A 134 -12.87 25.64 -13.30
C PRO A 134 -13.35 27.00 -12.75
N GLU A 135 -12.97 27.36 -11.52
CA GLU A 135 -13.36 28.62 -10.87
C GLU A 135 -12.37 29.77 -11.13
N HIS A 136 -11.45 29.60 -12.10
CA HIS A 136 -10.46 30.61 -12.40
C HIS A 136 -11.07 31.97 -12.76
N ASN A 137 -10.36 33.04 -12.41
CA ASN A 137 -10.70 34.37 -12.90
C ASN A 137 -10.28 34.48 -14.38
N PHE A 138 -11.20 34.82 -15.27
CA PHE A 138 -10.94 35.03 -16.71
C PHE A 138 -9.92 36.14 -17.01
N ALA A 139 -9.55 36.95 -16.00
CA ALA A 139 -8.48 37.93 -16.09
C ALA A 139 -7.06 37.32 -15.98
N ASP A 140 -6.94 36.03 -15.68
CA ASP A 140 -5.66 35.35 -15.55
C ASP A 140 -5.10 34.93 -16.92
N GLU A 141 -3.82 35.26 -17.19
CA GLU A 141 -3.12 34.91 -18.43
C GLU A 141 -3.00 33.40 -18.65
N LYS A 142 -3.12 32.59 -17.58
CA LYS A 142 -2.95 31.13 -17.62
C LYS A 142 -4.23 30.33 -17.87
N ALA A 143 -5.36 31.00 -18.12
CA ALA A 143 -6.64 30.36 -18.49
C ALA A 143 -7.07 29.20 -17.55
N GLY A 144 -6.72 29.31 -16.26
CA GLY A 144 -7.10 28.33 -15.23
C GLY A 144 -6.26 27.06 -15.21
N ILE A 145 -5.17 27.03 -15.97
CA ILE A 145 -4.23 25.92 -16.05
C ILE A 145 -2.98 26.27 -15.24
N TYR A 146 -2.71 25.49 -14.20
CA TYR A 146 -1.54 25.69 -13.34
C TYR A 146 -0.77 24.40 -13.19
N THR A 147 0.52 24.48 -12.89
CA THR A 147 1.20 23.30 -12.33
C THR A 147 0.64 23.04 -10.93
N PHE A 148 0.66 21.79 -10.48
CA PHE A 148 0.14 21.45 -9.15
C PHE A 148 0.80 22.28 -8.02
N GLN A 149 2.10 22.51 -8.13
CA GLN A 149 2.86 23.34 -7.19
C GLN A 149 2.38 24.80 -7.20
N GLU A 150 2.30 25.41 -8.37
CA GLU A 150 1.82 26.78 -8.52
C GLU A 150 0.38 26.94 -8.01
N PHE A 151 -0.47 25.93 -8.23
CA PHE A 151 -1.83 25.91 -7.74
C PHE A 151 -1.91 25.93 -6.21
N ILE A 152 -1.07 25.14 -5.53
CA ILE A 152 -1.01 25.10 -4.06
C ILE A 152 -0.52 26.44 -3.49
N GLU A 153 0.53 27.01 -4.09
CA GLU A 153 1.08 28.31 -3.65
C GLU A 153 0.04 29.43 -3.77
N LYS A 154 -0.75 29.41 -4.85
CA LYS A 154 -1.79 30.40 -5.11
C LYS A 154 -3.04 30.19 -4.24
N ASN A 155 -3.36 28.95 -3.88
CA ASN A 155 -4.56 28.59 -3.13
C ASN A 155 -4.23 27.80 -1.85
N PRO A 156 -3.57 28.42 -0.85
CA PRO A 156 -3.17 27.73 0.39
C PRO A 156 -4.37 27.25 1.23
N ASN A 157 -5.56 27.81 0.98
CA ASN A 157 -6.79 27.42 1.68
C ASN A 157 -7.44 26.15 1.12
N LYS A 158 -7.08 25.74 -0.11
CA LYS A 158 -7.67 24.57 -0.78
C LYS A 158 -6.93 23.28 -0.44
N TRP A 159 -5.61 23.36 -0.25
CA TRP A 159 -4.75 22.22 0.09
C TRP A 159 -3.94 22.52 1.34
N THR A 160 -4.14 21.72 2.39
CA THR A 160 -3.32 21.79 3.60
C THR A 160 -2.26 20.69 3.58
N ARG A 161 -0.98 21.08 3.62
CA ARG A 161 0.12 20.12 3.75
C ARG A 161 0.18 19.58 5.17
N ILE A 162 -0.14 18.30 5.34
CA ILE A 162 0.03 17.60 6.61
C ILE A 162 1.50 17.20 6.73
N GLN A 163 2.26 17.88 7.59
CA GLN A 163 3.64 17.49 7.88
C GLN A 163 3.67 16.34 8.90
N PRO A 164 4.61 15.39 8.80
CA PRO A 164 4.79 14.38 9.83
C PRO A 164 5.18 15.05 11.16
N PRO A 165 4.84 14.45 12.32
CA PRO A 165 5.17 15.02 13.63
C PRO A 165 6.67 15.25 13.75
N GLU A 166 7.04 16.46 14.17
CA GLU A 166 8.41 16.92 14.35
C GLU A 166 9.12 16.04 15.38
N TYR A 167 10.13 15.27 14.95
CA TYR A 167 10.95 14.49 15.86
C TYR A 167 11.94 15.43 16.57
N PRO A 168 12.02 15.40 17.92
CA PRO A 168 12.93 16.27 18.66
C PRO A 168 14.38 15.97 18.27
N GLY A 169 15.00 16.92 17.55
CA GLY A 169 16.38 16.82 17.05
C GLY A 169 16.60 17.28 15.60
N ASN A 170 15.54 17.55 14.84
CA ASN A 170 15.64 17.97 13.44
C ASN A 170 15.43 19.49 13.28
N ASN A 171 16.50 20.27 13.35
CA ASN A 171 16.48 21.70 13.00
C ASN A 171 16.82 21.98 11.53
N GLU A 172 16.91 20.94 10.69
CA GLU A 172 16.99 21.13 9.24
C GLU A 172 15.58 21.31 8.70
N ILE A 173 15.12 22.57 8.68
CA ILE A 173 14.00 23.00 7.85
C ILE A 173 14.40 22.63 6.42
N MET A 174 13.86 21.52 5.92
CA MET A 174 14.02 21.14 4.52
C MET A 174 13.39 22.26 3.69
N SER A 175 14.22 23.07 3.04
CA SER A 175 13.75 24.19 2.23
C SER A 175 12.78 23.68 1.17
N ASP A 176 11.64 24.35 0.99
CA ASP A 176 10.62 23.95 0.02
C ASP A 176 11.18 23.80 -1.41
N SER A 177 12.26 24.51 -1.73
CA SER A 177 13.05 24.35 -2.97
C SER A 177 13.68 22.97 -3.20
N PHE A 178 13.85 22.15 -2.16
CA PHE A 178 14.32 20.76 -2.29
C PHE A 178 13.16 19.80 -2.57
N ALA A 179 11.95 20.11 -2.09
CA ALA A 179 10.73 19.34 -2.40
C ALA A 179 10.27 19.55 -3.85
N GLU A 180 10.56 20.71 -4.44
CA GLU A 180 10.27 21.05 -5.84
C GLU A 180 10.94 20.11 -6.87
N ASN A 181 11.98 19.36 -6.47
CA ASN A 181 12.86 18.64 -7.39
C ASN A 181 12.64 17.11 -7.42
N PHE A 182 11.63 16.60 -6.69
CA PHE A 182 11.37 15.16 -6.60
C PHE A 182 10.20 14.73 -7.47
N SER A 183 10.35 13.54 -8.06
CA SER A 183 9.34 12.96 -8.94
C SER A 183 8.09 12.53 -8.18
N PRO A 184 6.89 12.76 -8.74
CA PRO A 184 5.64 12.41 -8.08
C PRO A 184 5.52 10.89 -7.87
N ASN A 185 4.79 10.50 -6.82
CA ASN A 185 4.49 9.10 -6.52
C ASN A 185 3.25 8.66 -7.32
N LEU A 186 3.43 8.29 -8.58
CA LEU A 186 2.35 7.82 -9.43
C LEU A 186 1.69 6.54 -8.88
N SER A 187 2.43 5.61 -8.26
CA SER A 187 1.90 4.36 -7.72
C SER A 187 0.84 4.59 -6.63
N LEU A 188 1.10 5.56 -5.75
CA LEU A 188 0.25 5.88 -4.61
C LEU A 188 -0.95 6.77 -4.98
N ASN A 189 -0.77 7.65 -5.96
CA ASN A 189 -1.78 8.63 -6.35
C ASN A 189 -2.65 8.15 -7.53
N VAL A 190 -2.12 7.30 -8.41
CA VAL A 190 -2.79 6.87 -9.65
C VAL A 190 -2.82 5.34 -9.78
N GLY A 191 -1.73 4.65 -9.43
CA GLY A 191 -1.55 3.22 -9.66
C GLY A 191 -2.47 2.30 -8.88
N ILE A 192 -2.72 2.63 -7.62
CA ILE A 192 -3.46 1.79 -6.68
C ILE A 192 -4.79 2.46 -6.40
N LYS A 193 -5.90 1.82 -6.79
CA LYS A 193 -7.23 2.35 -6.49
C LYS A 193 -7.52 2.21 -5.00
N ARG A 194 -7.85 3.32 -4.34
CA ARG A 194 -8.05 3.33 -2.89
C ARG A 194 -9.37 2.64 -2.53
N LYS A 195 -9.26 1.59 -1.72
CA LYS A 195 -10.43 0.97 -1.09
C LYS A 195 -10.90 1.83 0.10
N PRO A 196 -12.21 1.82 0.42
CA PRO A 196 -12.70 2.58 1.56
C PRO A 196 -12.05 2.08 2.86
N PRO A 197 -11.83 2.97 3.85
CA PRO A 197 -11.14 2.63 5.10
C PRO A 197 -11.83 1.50 5.86
N ALA A 198 -13.14 1.33 5.67
CA ALA A 198 -13.91 0.21 6.24
C ALA A 198 -13.36 -1.17 5.82
N VAL A 199 -12.84 -1.32 4.61
CA VAL A 199 -12.28 -2.60 4.14
C VAL A 199 -10.95 -2.90 4.85
N PHE A 200 -10.11 -1.89 5.09
CA PHE A 200 -8.88 -2.06 5.89
C PHE A 200 -9.21 -2.47 7.32
N TRP A 201 -10.17 -1.79 7.96
CA TRP A 201 -10.63 -2.14 9.31
C TRP A 201 -11.25 -3.54 9.37
N ALA A 202 -12.03 -3.94 8.37
CA ALA A 202 -12.60 -5.28 8.29
C ALA A 202 -11.50 -6.36 8.17
N THR A 203 -10.49 -6.12 7.33
CA THR A 203 -9.34 -7.03 7.19
C THR A 203 -8.50 -7.08 8.46
N ALA A 204 -8.29 -5.94 9.14
CA ALA A 204 -7.60 -5.89 10.42
C ALA A 204 -8.35 -6.68 11.52
N LEU A 205 -9.67 -6.53 11.58
CA LEU A 205 -10.52 -7.29 12.50
C LEU A 205 -10.48 -8.80 12.20
N LEU A 206 -10.55 -9.16 10.91
CA LEU A 206 -10.43 -10.55 10.46
C LEU A 206 -9.09 -11.15 10.91
N GLY A 207 -7.98 -10.45 10.67
CA GLY A 207 -6.65 -10.88 11.09
C GLY A 207 -6.54 -11.06 12.60
N LEU A 208 -7.08 -10.12 13.39
CA LEU A 208 -7.10 -10.19 14.84
C LEU A 208 -7.91 -11.40 15.34
N VAL A 209 -9.09 -11.63 14.78
CA VAL A 209 -9.95 -12.77 15.15
C VAL A 209 -9.28 -14.10 14.83
N LEU A 210 -8.65 -14.22 13.65
CA LEU A 210 -7.90 -15.42 13.27
C LEU A 210 -6.71 -15.65 14.22
N GLN A 211 -5.95 -14.61 14.52
CA GLN A 211 -4.77 -14.71 15.39
C GLN A 211 -5.16 -15.13 16.81
N ILE A 212 -6.18 -14.49 17.40
CA ILE A 212 -6.69 -14.86 18.71
C ILE A 212 -7.27 -16.28 18.68
N GLY A 213 -8.01 -16.63 17.61
CA GLY A 213 -8.58 -17.96 17.44
C GLY A 213 -7.55 -19.07 17.47
N VAL A 214 -6.43 -18.91 16.75
CA VAL A 214 -5.33 -19.90 16.76
C VAL A 214 -4.67 -19.98 18.13
N LEU A 215 -4.45 -18.85 18.82
CA LEU A 215 -3.88 -18.85 20.17
C LEU A 215 -4.80 -19.52 21.19
N VAL A 216 -6.10 -19.23 21.16
CA VAL A 216 -7.08 -19.88 22.04
C VAL A 216 -7.16 -21.38 21.75
N PHE A 217 -7.15 -21.76 20.47
CA PHE A 217 -7.12 -23.17 20.07
C PHE A 217 -5.86 -23.88 20.59
N ALA A 218 -4.69 -23.24 20.48
CA ALA A 218 -3.44 -23.75 21.04
C ALA A 218 -3.51 -23.99 22.56
N VAL A 219 -4.10 -23.05 23.31
CA VAL A 219 -4.32 -23.15 24.75
C VAL A 219 -5.27 -24.29 25.09
N LEU A 220 -6.40 -24.41 24.38
CA LEU A 220 -7.39 -25.46 24.62
C LEU A 220 -6.83 -26.86 24.33
N VAL A 221 -6.14 -27.03 23.21
CA VAL A 221 -5.53 -28.30 22.82
C VAL A 221 -4.45 -28.72 23.84
N THR A 222 -3.65 -27.76 24.32
CA THR A 222 -2.54 -28.05 25.25
C THR A 222 -3.03 -28.31 26.68
N TYR A 223 -3.90 -27.45 27.22
CA TYR A 223 -4.23 -27.47 28.65
C TYR A 223 -5.56 -28.17 28.97
N TYR A 224 -6.57 -28.06 28.10
CA TYR A 224 -7.89 -28.63 28.36
C TYR A 224 -8.02 -30.04 27.79
N PHE A 225 -7.73 -30.21 26.50
CA PHE A 225 -7.87 -31.50 25.81
C PHE A 225 -6.64 -32.41 25.95
N ARG A 226 -5.46 -31.84 26.25
CA ARG A 226 -4.19 -32.55 26.45
C ARG A 226 -3.89 -33.53 25.31
N TRP A 227 -4.05 -33.09 24.06
CA TRP A 227 -3.74 -33.94 22.92
C TRP A 227 -2.24 -34.23 22.85
N GLU A 228 -1.90 -35.51 22.71
CA GLU A 228 -0.54 -35.98 22.55
C GLU A 228 -0.07 -35.79 21.11
N LYS A 229 1.22 -35.53 20.95
CA LYS A 229 1.88 -35.46 19.64
C LYS A 229 2.95 -36.54 19.62
N ASP A 230 2.97 -37.39 18.60
CA ASP A 230 3.91 -38.51 18.51
C ASP A 230 3.95 -39.38 19.80
N ASP A 231 2.80 -39.64 20.43
CA ASP A 231 2.63 -40.35 21.72
C ASP A 231 3.35 -39.69 22.93
N ILE A 232 3.78 -38.43 22.80
CA ILE A 232 4.45 -37.66 23.85
C ILE A 232 3.58 -36.45 24.21
N HIS A 233 3.43 -36.21 25.52
CA HIS A 233 2.74 -35.02 26.00
C HIS A 233 3.52 -33.75 25.60
N PRO A 234 2.85 -32.71 25.05
CA PRO A 234 3.50 -31.46 24.70
C PRO A 234 4.24 -30.84 25.90
N GLU A 235 5.48 -30.42 25.69
CA GLU A 235 6.30 -29.84 26.76
C GLU A 235 5.69 -28.51 27.25
N SER A 236 5.61 -28.33 28.57
CA SER A 236 4.87 -27.22 29.22
C SER A 236 5.30 -25.80 28.79
N TYR A 237 6.46 -25.65 28.15
CA TYR A 237 6.97 -24.37 27.65
C TYR A 237 6.49 -24.02 26.23
N ALA A 238 5.93 -24.97 25.47
CA ALA A 238 5.58 -24.77 24.05
C ALA A 238 4.44 -23.74 23.82
N CYS A 239 3.40 -23.79 24.64
CA CYS A 239 2.27 -22.86 24.57
C CYS A 239 2.66 -21.43 25.02
N PRO A 240 3.35 -21.23 26.17
CA PRO A 240 3.87 -19.91 26.54
C PRO A 240 4.81 -19.31 25.48
N LEU A 241 5.68 -20.13 24.88
CA LEU A 241 6.63 -19.68 23.86
C LEU A 241 5.94 -19.19 22.58
N THR A 242 4.86 -19.86 22.16
CA THR A 242 4.04 -19.47 21.01
C THR A 242 3.32 -18.13 21.24
N ILE A 243 2.79 -17.93 22.45
CA ILE A 243 2.12 -16.67 22.83
C ILE A 243 3.12 -15.53 22.87
N ILE A 244 4.25 -15.71 23.56
CA ILE A 244 5.29 -14.69 23.67
C ILE A 244 5.85 -14.32 22.29
N GLY A 245 6.14 -15.31 21.44
CA GLY A 245 6.62 -15.07 20.08
C GLY A 245 5.63 -14.29 19.23
N THR A 246 4.34 -14.62 19.32
CA THR A 246 3.27 -13.90 18.61
C THR A 246 3.14 -12.46 19.10
N VAL A 247 3.16 -12.23 20.41
CA VAL A 247 3.06 -10.89 21.00
C VAL A 247 4.26 -10.03 20.58
N LEU A 248 5.49 -10.55 20.67
CA LEU A 248 6.71 -9.82 20.26
C LEU A 248 6.69 -9.41 18.78
N LEU A 249 6.06 -10.21 17.91
CA LEU A 249 5.89 -9.89 16.49
C LEU A 249 4.78 -8.85 16.25
N CYS A 250 3.75 -8.83 17.10
CA CYS A 250 2.61 -7.92 16.97
C CYS A 250 2.82 -6.57 17.68
N GLU A 251 3.63 -6.52 18.74
CA GLU A 251 3.81 -5.37 19.63
C GLU A 251 4.59 -4.22 18.96
N GLN A 252 5.33 -4.47 17.88
CA GLN A 252 6.12 -3.45 17.17
C GLN A 252 5.30 -2.45 16.35
N VAL A 253 3.96 -2.59 16.31
CA VAL A 253 3.11 -1.87 15.34
C VAL A 253 2.22 -0.78 15.94
N PHE A 254 2.34 -0.47 17.24
CA PHE A 254 1.49 0.55 17.85
C PHE A 254 2.15 1.94 17.90
N ARG A 255 1.87 2.79 16.91
CA ARG A 255 2.05 4.25 17.05
C ARG A 255 1.03 5.08 16.25
N ARG A 256 0.07 5.63 17.01
CA ARG A 256 -0.70 6.90 16.93
C ARG A 256 -1.40 7.36 15.64
N ASN A 257 -2.56 7.97 15.89
CA ASN A 257 -3.64 8.42 15.00
C ASN A 257 -3.22 9.15 13.71
N PRO A 258 -3.95 8.91 12.60
CA PRO A 258 -4.14 9.93 11.59
C PRO A 258 -5.12 10.98 12.12
N ASP A 259 -4.70 12.25 12.15
CA ASP A 259 -5.62 13.37 12.28
C ASP A 259 -6.52 13.39 11.05
N SER A 260 -7.83 13.27 11.29
CA SER A 260 -8.87 13.38 10.29
C SER A 260 -8.98 14.84 9.86
N GLY A 261 -8.30 15.18 8.77
CA GLY A 261 -8.55 16.41 8.02
C GLY A 261 -9.98 16.44 7.48
N ASP A 262 -10.57 17.64 7.55
CA ASP A 262 -11.96 17.92 7.24
C ASP A 262 -12.31 17.55 5.78
N LYS A 263 -13.40 16.79 5.64
CA LYS A 263 -13.90 16.34 4.34
C LYS A 263 -14.93 17.34 3.89
N ASN A 264 -14.50 18.34 3.13
CA ASN A 264 -15.26 18.97 2.03
C ASN A 264 -14.45 20.16 1.49
N ALA A 265 -13.65 19.91 0.45
CA ALA A 265 -13.13 20.95 -0.43
C ALA A 265 -13.52 20.62 -1.89
N PRO A 266 -13.79 21.63 -2.72
CA PRO A 266 -14.41 21.44 -4.04
C PRO A 266 -13.46 20.88 -5.12
N ARG A 267 -13.97 19.87 -5.84
CA ARG A 267 -13.86 19.49 -7.27
C ARG A 267 -12.83 20.16 -8.21
N GLU A 268 -11.54 20.20 -7.89
CA GLU A 268 -10.50 20.39 -8.93
C GLU A 268 -10.09 19.07 -9.58
N THR A 269 -9.64 19.12 -10.84
CA THR A 269 -9.13 17.94 -11.55
C THR A 269 -7.63 18.06 -11.76
N LEU A 270 -6.89 17.12 -11.18
CA LEU A 270 -5.45 16.95 -11.41
C LEU A 270 -5.23 16.00 -12.59
N TYR A 271 -4.32 16.39 -13.48
CA TYR A 271 -3.87 15.64 -14.64
C TYR A 271 -2.39 15.31 -14.50
N TRP A 272 -2.04 14.04 -14.68
CA TRP A 272 -0.66 13.59 -14.83
C TRP A 272 -0.38 13.35 -16.29
N VAL A 273 0.68 13.96 -16.83
CA VAL A 273 1.12 13.80 -18.22
C VAL A 273 2.57 13.33 -18.25
N GLN A 274 2.80 12.22 -18.96
CA GLN A 274 4.11 11.67 -19.27
C GLN A 274 4.29 11.70 -20.79
N PRO A 275 5.41 12.25 -21.30
CA PRO A 275 5.72 12.22 -22.72
C PRO A 275 6.06 10.78 -23.15
N GLY A 276 5.57 10.40 -24.33
CA GLY A 276 5.92 9.13 -24.95
C GLY A 276 7.36 9.10 -25.44
N GLY A 277 7.93 7.90 -25.54
CA GLY A 277 9.30 7.72 -26.03
C GLY A 277 10.38 8.16 -25.04
N GLN A 278 10.02 8.37 -23.77
CA GLN A 278 11.02 8.69 -22.74
C GLN A 278 11.93 7.47 -22.50
N VAL A 279 13.25 7.65 -22.61
CA VAL A 279 14.23 6.57 -22.41
C VAL A 279 14.89 6.71 -21.03
N LEU A 280 14.73 5.69 -20.18
CA LEU A 280 15.40 5.58 -18.88
C LEU A 280 16.11 4.22 -18.78
N GLY A 281 17.44 4.26 -18.66
CA GLY A 281 18.26 3.05 -18.71
C GLY A 281 18.09 2.34 -20.05
N ASP A 282 17.69 1.06 -20.00
CA ASP A 282 17.50 0.21 -21.18
C ASP A 282 16.02 0.12 -21.63
N GLN A 283 15.13 0.92 -21.04
CA GLN A 283 13.69 0.88 -21.32
C GLN A 283 13.19 2.19 -21.94
N VAL A 284 12.19 2.05 -22.83
CA VAL A 284 11.43 3.14 -23.43
C VAL A 284 10.03 3.13 -22.84
N PHE A 285 9.53 4.28 -22.41
CA PHE A 285 8.24 4.44 -21.75
C PHE A 285 7.21 5.08 -22.69
N ASP A 286 5.97 4.61 -22.58
CA ASP A 286 4.85 5.08 -23.40
C ASP A 286 4.31 6.44 -22.95
N ALA A 287 3.54 7.10 -23.81
CA ALA A 287 2.80 8.29 -23.44
C ALA A 287 1.71 7.95 -22.42
N PHE A 288 1.57 8.78 -21.40
CA PHE A 288 0.58 8.57 -20.34
C PHE A 288 -0.13 9.87 -20.03
N CYS A 289 -1.47 9.83 -20.04
CA CYS A 289 -2.28 10.90 -19.47
C CYS A 289 -3.42 10.29 -18.67
N CYS A 290 -3.48 10.64 -17.39
CA CYS A 290 -4.55 10.25 -16.50
C CYS A 290 -5.09 11.47 -15.78
N SER A 291 -6.38 11.48 -15.53
CA SER A 291 -7.06 12.54 -14.78
C SER A 291 -7.82 11.95 -13.62
N ASP A 292 -7.89 12.74 -12.58
CA ASP A 292 -8.66 12.45 -11.39
C ASP A 292 -10.20 12.66 -11.53
N HIS A 293 -10.65 13.09 -12.71
CA HIS A 293 -12.04 13.49 -12.97
C HIS A 293 -13.09 12.40 -12.64
N GLY A 294 -12.73 11.11 -12.73
CA GLY A 294 -13.65 10.00 -12.47
C GLY A 294 -13.79 9.63 -11.00
N GLU A 295 -12.71 9.75 -10.21
CA GLU A 295 -12.65 9.36 -8.80
C GLU A 295 -11.82 10.38 -8.02
N PRO A 296 -12.39 11.54 -7.64
CA PRO A 296 -11.61 12.67 -7.14
C PRO A 296 -10.73 12.32 -5.94
N LEU A 297 -9.46 12.64 -6.07
CA LEU A 297 -8.34 12.43 -5.17
C LEU A 297 -8.54 13.30 -3.94
N GLN A 298 -8.98 12.65 -2.87
CA GLN A 298 -9.17 13.32 -1.57
C GLN A 298 -7.86 13.67 -0.89
N GLU A 299 -6.77 13.00 -1.25
CA GLU A 299 -5.48 13.14 -0.60
C GLU A 299 -4.35 12.84 -1.59
N TYR A 300 -3.49 13.81 -1.81
CA TYR A 300 -2.27 13.66 -2.60
C TYR A 300 -1.11 13.26 -1.67
N ILE A 301 -0.56 12.06 -1.87
CA ILE A 301 0.52 11.52 -1.05
C ILE A 301 1.84 11.72 -1.77
N THR A 302 2.75 12.40 -1.09
CA THR A 302 4.15 12.47 -1.49
C THR A 302 5.03 11.74 -0.50
N SER A 303 5.89 10.87 -0.99
CA SER A 303 6.87 10.14 -0.19
C SER A 303 8.25 10.27 -0.81
N TRP A 304 9.18 10.84 -0.06
CA TRP A 304 10.53 11.12 -0.50
C TRP A 304 11.53 10.46 0.45
N LYS A 305 12.66 10.05 -0.10
CA LYS A 305 13.77 9.54 0.71
C LYS A 305 14.39 10.68 1.53
N ASN A 306 14.10 10.71 2.82
CA ASN A 306 14.77 11.61 3.75
C ASN A 306 16.08 10.97 4.26
N GLN A 307 17.18 11.74 4.31
CA GLN A 307 18.51 11.29 4.73
C GLN A 307 18.66 11.19 6.26
N VAL A 308 17.54 11.06 6.99
CA VAL A 308 17.56 10.95 8.45
C VAL A 308 18.31 9.69 8.83
N LYS A 309 19.40 9.87 9.59
CA LYS A 309 20.19 8.77 10.13
C LYS A 309 19.36 8.04 11.17
N ILE A 310 18.75 6.94 10.77
CA ILE A 310 18.13 6.00 11.71
C ILE A 310 19.22 5.46 12.63
N SER A 311 18.99 5.53 13.94
CA SER A 311 19.94 5.00 14.92
C SER A 311 20.21 3.52 14.64
N GLN A 312 21.47 3.17 14.39
CA GLN A 312 21.85 1.78 14.10
C GLN A 312 21.45 0.85 15.24
N ILE A 313 21.53 1.31 16.48
CA ILE A 313 21.10 0.55 17.67
C ILE A 313 19.62 0.18 17.55
N MET A 314 18.76 1.11 17.14
CA MET A 314 17.33 0.86 16.98
C MET A 314 17.06 -0.21 15.90
N VAL A 315 17.78 -0.17 14.78
CA VAL A 315 17.67 -1.16 13.71
C VAL A 315 18.10 -2.55 14.19
N TRP A 316 19.25 -2.64 14.88
CA TRP A 316 19.73 -3.91 15.45
C TRP A 316 18.77 -4.47 16.50
N THR A 317 18.22 -3.64 17.38
CA THR A 317 17.24 -4.06 18.39
C THR A 317 15.95 -4.54 17.73
N ALA A 318 15.40 -3.82 16.74
CA ALA A 318 14.18 -4.22 16.04
C ALA A 318 14.35 -5.55 15.29
N ILE A 319 15.48 -5.73 14.59
CA ILE A 319 15.82 -6.99 13.91
C ILE A 319 15.97 -8.12 14.93
N GLY A 320 16.70 -7.88 16.02
CA GLY A 320 16.93 -8.88 17.07
C GLY A 320 15.64 -9.35 17.73
N ILE A 321 14.74 -8.42 18.07
CA ILE A 321 13.41 -8.76 18.62
C ILE A 321 12.59 -9.55 17.61
N SER A 322 12.59 -9.14 16.34
CA SER A 322 11.81 -9.81 15.28
C SER A 322 12.29 -11.24 15.02
N ILE A 323 13.61 -11.45 14.95
CA ILE A 323 14.22 -12.79 14.81
C ILE A 323 13.89 -13.65 16.04
N THR A 324 14.04 -13.09 17.24
CA THR A 324 13.76 -13.82 18.48
C THR A 324 12.29 -14.24 18.54
N GLY A 325 11.35 -13.32 18.27
CA GLY A 325 9.91 -13.62 18.23
C GLY A 325 9.57 -14.68 17.19
N PHE A 326 10.15 -14.59 15.99
CA PHE A 326 9.98 -15.59 14.94
C PHE A 326 10.46 -16.99 15.35
N VAL A 327 11.66 -17.10 15.92
CA VAL A 327 12.21 -18.39 16.37
C VAL A 327 11.37 -18.97 17.51
N MET A 328 10.97 -18.14 18.48
CA MET A 328 10.11 -18.57 19.59
C MET A 328 8.75 -19.08 19.09
N GLN A 329 8.09 -18.34 18.19
CA GLN A 329 6.81 -18.74 17.62
C GLN A 329 6.94 -20.05 16.84
N PHE A 330 7.98 -20.19 16.03
CA PHE A 330 8.17 -21.37 15.18
C PHE A 330 8.51 -22.63 15.97
N VAL A 331 9.37 -22.53 16.98
CA VAL A 331 9.69 -23.64 17.89
C VAL A 331 8.47 -24.01 18.72
N GLY A 332 7.74 -23.03 19.25
CA GLY A 332 6.52 -23.24 20.02
C GLY A 332 5.44 -23.98 19.20
N LEU A 333 5.15 -23.52 17.98
CA LEU A 333 4.18 -24.17 17.09
C LEU A 333 4.60 -25.60 16.73
N ARG A 334 5.90 -25.83 16.50
CA ARG A 334 6.42 -27.17 16.23
C ARG A 334 6.29 -28.11 17.43
N ALA A 335 6.35 -27.60 18.65
CA ALA A 335 6.24 -28.40 19.86
C ALA A 335 4.78 -28.68 20.28
N ILE A 336 3.79 -28.01 19.67
CA ILE A 336 2.36 -28.25 19.91
C ILE A 336 1.83 -29.29 18.89
N HIS A 337 0.70 -29.93 19.22
CA HIS A 337 -0.07 -30.81 18.33
C HIS A 337 -0.21 -30.23 16.91
N SER A 338 0.03 -31.07 15.90
CA SER A 338 0.06 -30.70 14.47
C SER A 338 -1.18 -29.97 13.98
N ALA A 339 -2.38 -30.30 14.50
CA ALA A 339 -3.61 -29.57 14.18
C ALA A 339 -3.51 -28.05 14.40
N VAL A 340 -2.77 -27.58 15.41
CA VAL A 340 -2.55 -26.15 15.68
C VAL A 340 -1.65 -25.53 14.62
N SER A 341 -0.61 -26.25 14.20
CA SER A 341 0.27 -25.81 13.10
C SER A 341 -0.48 -25.71 11.77
N VAL A 342 -1.37 -26.67 11.47
CA VAL A 342 -2.26 -26.63 10.29
C VAL A 342 -3.22 -25.44 10.38
N ALA A 343 -3.83 -25.20 11.55
CA ALA A 343 -4.73 -24.06 11.75
C ALA A 343 -3.99 -22.71 11.57
N GLN A 344 -2.78 -22.58 12.10
CA GLN A 344 -1.93 -21.41 11.88
C GLN A 344 -1.60 -21.22 10.40
N LEU A 345 -1.24 -22.28 9.68
CA LEU A 345 -0.96 -22.22 8.24
C LEU A 345 -2.19 -21.76 7.47
N GLY A 346 -3.37 -22.29 7.77
CA GLY A 346 -4.64 -21.88 7.16
C GLY A 346 -4.96 -20.40 7.42
N ALA A 347 -4.76 -19.92 8.66
CA ALA A 347 -4.92 -18.52 9.00
C ALA A 347 -3.93 -17.63 8.23
N THR A 348 -2.67 -18.04 8.10
CA THR A 348 -1.64 -17.33 7.33
C THR A 348 -1.99 -17.26 5.85
N VAL A 349 -2.45 -18.35 5.22
CA VAL A 349 -2.87 -18.36 3.81
C VAL A 349 -4.08 -17.44 3.58
N LEU A 350 -5.09 -17.52 4.45
CA LEU A 350 -6.28 -16.68 4.34
C LEU A 350 -5.95 -15.20 4.51
N MET A 351 -5.07 -14.88 5.47
CA MET A 351 -4.62 -13.50 5.69
C MET A 351 -3.74 -12.99 4.54
N SER A 352 -2.90 -13.84 3.94
CA SER A 352 -2.15 -13.50 2.73
C SER A 352 -3.06 -13.20 1.53
N ALA A 353 -4.11 -14.00 1.34
CA ALA A 353 -5.11 -13.74 0.32
C ALA A 353 -5.85 -12.41 0.56
N ALA A 354 -6.22 -12.13 1.82
CA ALA A 354 -6.85 -10.86 2.19
C ALA A 354 -5.93 -9.66 1.93
N ARG A 355 -4.63 -9.76 2.28
CA ARG A 355 -3.61 -8.75 1.98
C ARG A 355 -3.44 -8.51 0.49
N ALA A 356 -3.38 -9.57 -0.31
CA ALA A 356 -3.33 -9.46 -1.77
C ALA A 356 -4.60 -8.80 -2.34
N ALA A 357 -5.78 -9.17 -1.83
CA ALA A 357 -7.06 -8.60 -2.27
C ALA A 357 -7.20 -7.10 -1.98
N LEU A 358 -6.57 -6.60 -0.89
CA LEU A 358 -6.52 -5.16 -0.61
C LEU A 358 -5.81 -4.36 -1.72
N ARG A 359 -4.83 -4.97 -2.39
CA ARG A 359 -3.95 -4.33 -3.38
C ARG A 359 -4.14 -4.81 -4.83
N MET A 360 -5.15 -5.64 -5.07
CA MET A 360 -5.41 -6.22 -6.40
C MET A 360 -5.96 -5.20 -7.41
N GLN A 361 -6.66 -4.16 -6.94
CA GLN A 361 -7.24 -3.14 -7.82
C GLN A 361 -6.18 -2.11 -8.21
N ARG A 362 -5.63 -2.30 -9.41
CA ARG A 362 -4.66 -1.40 -10.03
C ARG A 362 -5.28 -0.56 -11.14
N LEU A 363 -4.55 0.44 -11.58
CA LEU A 363 -4.82 1.23 -12.77
C LEU A 363 -5.12 0.31 -13.93
N LYS A 364 -6.24 0.56 -14.62
CA LYS A 364 -6.59 -0.22 -15.79
C LYS A 364 -6.05 0.46 -17.05
N PRO A 365 -5.77 -0.28 -18.14
CA PRO A 365 -5.35 0.32 -19.40
C PRO A 365 -6.32 1.39 -19.94
N GLU A 366 -7.63 1.22 -19.67
CA GLU A 366 -8.71 2.15 -20.05
C GLU A 366 -8.67 3.50 -19.29
N ASP A 367 -8.02 3.54 -18.13
CA ASP A 367 -7.86 4.77 -17.34
C ASP A 367 -6.77 5.69 -17.96
N ASN A 368 -5.85 5.15 -18.76
CA ASN A 368 -4.91 5.94 -19.55
C ASN A 368 -5.58 6.42 -20.83
N PHE A 369 -5.77 7.73 -20.96
CA PHE A 369 -6.44 8.31 -22.12
C PHE A 369 -5.62 8.25 -23.41
N LEU A 370 -4.30 8.06 -23.31
CA LEU A 370 -3.40 7.96 -24.47
C LEU A 370 -3.17 6.51 -24.91
N SER A 371 -3.76 5.52 -24.22
CA SER A 371 -3.55 4.09 -24.46
C SER A 371 -3.97 3.62 -25.86
N GLN A 372 -4.94 4.29 -26.49
CA GLN A 372 -5.49 3.85 -27.77
C GLN A 372 -4.57 4.13 -28.96
N ARG A 373 -3.69 5.14 -28.86
CA ARG A 373 -2.80 5.56 -29.95
C ARG A 373 -1.44 6.04 -29.41
N PRO A 374 -0.64 5.15 -28.81
CA PRO A 374 0.61 5.53 -28.15
C PRO A 374 1.59 6.18 -29.13
N ASP A 375 1.71 5.67 -30.35
CA ASP A 375 2.70 6.14 -31.34
C ASP A 375 2.33 7.46 -32.03
N GLU A 376 1.03 7.74 -32.22
CA GLU A 376 0.55 8.97 -32.87
C GLU A 376 0.60 10.19 -31.94
N VAL A 377 0.56 9.94 -30.62
CA VAL A 377 0.47 11.02 -29.61
C VAL A 377 1.85 11.45 -29.11
N VAL A 378 2.92 10.72 -29.47
CA VAL A 378 4.29 11.07 -29.06
C VAL A 378 4.65 12.47 -29.54
N GLY A 379 4.92 13.38 -28.60
CA GLY A 379 5.25 14.78 -28.86
C GLY A 379 4.06 15.73 -28.99
N HIS A 380 2.82 15.21 -28.95
CA HIS A 380 1.57 15.96 -29.03
C HIS A 380 0.68 15.76 -27.79
N GLU A 381 1.24 15.28 -26.68
CA GLU A 381 0.49 14.95 -25.45
C GLU A 381 -0.19 16.19 -24.86
N LEU A 382 0.50 17.34 -24.90
CA LEU A 382 -0.02 18.61 -24.40
C LEU A 382 -1.09 19.20 -25.31
N ASP A 383 -0.92 19.09 -26.62
CA ASP A 383 -1.90 19.53 -27.62
C ASP A 383 -3.22 18.74 -27.44
N TRP A 384 -3.10 17.43 -27.23
CA TRP A 384 -4.23 16.56 -26.95
C TRP A 384 -4.92 16.93 -25.63
N LEU A 385 -4.15 17.21 -24.57
CA LEU A 385 -4.71 17.63 -23.28
C LEU A 385 -5.46 18.96 -23.41
N ALA A 386 -4.92 19.93 -24.14
CA ALA A 386 -5.55 21.23 -24.37
C ALA A 386 -6.90 21.10 -25.10
N LEU A 387 -6.96 20.24 -26.13
CA LEU A 387 -8.22 19.93 -26.83
C LEU A 387 -9.26 19.31 -25.89
N ARG A 388 -8.82 18.41 -25.01
CA ARG A 388 -9.71 17.76 -24.03
C ARG A 388 -10.25 18.75 -23.01
N LEU A 389 -9.40 19.60 -22.43
CA LEU A 389 -9.82 20.64 -21.49
C LEU A 389 -10.83 21.60 -22.13
N THR A 390 -10.59 21.96 -23.40
CA THR A 390 -11.53 22.79 -24.18
C THR A 390 -12.88 22.10 -24.33
N SER A 391 -12.91 20.81 -24.69
CA SER A 391 -14.17 20.06 -24.84
C SER A 391 -14.98 19.96 -23.54
N LEU A 392 -14.31 19.84 -22.39
CA LEU A 392 -14.95 19.82 -21.07
C LEU A 392 -15.53 21.19 -20.69
N SER A 393 -14.80 22.26 -21.00
CA SER A 393 -15.27 23.65 -20.81
C SER A 393 -16.48 23.97 -21.67
N THR A 394 -16.46 23.63 -22.97
CA THR A 394 -17.60 23.84 -23.87
C THR A 394 -18.84 23.08 -23.42
N SER A 395 -18.69 21.84 -22.97
CA SER A 395 -19.81 21.03 -22.45
C SER A 395 -20.44 21.67 -21.20
N SER A 396 -19.63 22.26 -20.33
CA SER A 396 -20.10 22.97 -19.12
C SER A 396 -20.85 24.25 -19.46
N LEU A 397 -20.38 24.99 -20.47
CA LEU A 397 -21.03 26.19 -20.99
C LEU A 397 -22.34 25.87 -21.71
N GLU A 398 -22.42 24.78 -22.46
CA GLU A 398 -23.69 24.33 -23.07
C GLU A 398 -24.71 23.95 -21.99
N ILE A 399 -24.32 23.23 -20.93
CA ILE A 399 -25.22 22.89 -19.83
C ILE A 399 -25.73 24.15 -19.11
N LEU A 400 -24.86 25.14 -18.87
CA LEU A 400 -25.26 26.42 -18.30
C LEU A 400 -26.17 27.22 -19.23
N TRP A 401 -25.91 27.20 -20.53
CA TRP A 401 -26.77 27.82 -21.55
C TRP A 401 -28.15 27.16 -21.58
N TYR A 402 -28.24 25.82 -21.59
CA TYR A 402 -29.50 25.08 -21.53
C TYR A 402 -30.24 25.31 -20.20
N ALA A 403 -29.53 25.37 -19.07
CA ALA A 403 -30.12 25.67 -17.77
C ALA A 403 -30.65 27.12 -17.71
N TRP A 404 -29.91 28.08 -18.28
CA TRP A 404 -30.31 29.47 -18.39
C TRP A 404 -31.52 29.64 -19.32
N GLN A 405 -31.52 28.96 -20.47
CA GLN A 405 -32.64 29.00 -21.41
C GLN A 405 -33.91 28.36 -20.81
N ASN A 406 -33.77 27.27 -20.04
CA ASN A 406 -34.89 26.68 -19.31
C ASN A 406 -35.40 27.57 -18.18
N THR A 407 -34.53 28.25 -17.42
CA THR A 407 -34.96 29.21 -16.39
C THR A 407 -35.59 30.47 -16.98
N TRP A 408 -35.10 30.95 -18.12
CA TRP A 408 -35.66 32.08 -18.86
C TRP A 408 -37.04 31.74 -19.45
N ASN A 409 -37.23 30.52 -19.97
CA ASN A 409 -38.53 30.05 -20.44
C ASN A 409 -39.53 29.83 -19.29
N HIS A 410 -39.08 29.38 -18.11
CA HIS A 410 -39.94 29.24 -16.93
C HIS A 410 -40.33 30.58 -16.28
N SER A 411 -39.45 31.59 -16.30
CA SER A 411 -39.77 32.92 -15.77
C SER A 411 -40.75 33.70 -16.66
N HIS A 412 -40.72 33.48 -17.98
CA HIS A 412 -41.70 34.03 -18.91
C HIS A 412 -43.05 33.28 -18.92
N ALA A 413 -43.09 32.01 -18.52
CA ALA A 413 -44.36 31.30 -18.29
C ALA A 413 -45.11 31.80 -17.03
N ALA A 414 -44.41 32.34 -16.04
CA ALA A 414 -45.00 32.89 -14.80
C ALA A 414 -45.51 34.33 -14.92
N THR A 415 -45.27 35.01 -16.06
CA THR A 415 -45.76 36.39 -16.33
C THR A 415 -47.02 36.44 -17.20
N HIS A 416 -47.61 35.27 -17.52
CA HIS A 416 -48.87 35.12 -18.27
C HIS A 416 -49.94 34.35 -17.47
N LEU A 417 -50.04 34.63 -16.17
CA LEU A 417 -51.22 34.42 -15.32
C LEU A 417 -51.49 35.73 -14.60
#